data_AF-K1QHB0-F1
#
_entry.id   AF-K1QHB0-F1
#
_cell.length_a   1.000
_cell.length_b   1.000
_cell.length_c   1.000
_cell.angle_alpha   90.00
_cell.angle_beta   90.00
_cell.angle_gamma   90.00
#
_symmetry.space_group_name_H-M   'P 1'
#
loop_
_entity.id
_entity.type
_entity.pdbx_description
1 polymer ?
#
loop_
_entity_poly.entity_id
_entity_poly.type
_entity_poly.pdbx_seq_one_letter_code
_entity_poly.pdbx_strand_id
1 'polypeptide(L)'
;MSLKLETESKREMTRVRPLSTYGQELYESTVNRHLLKIREIKREIDGCIDDIKLLDLGSTSRPNADTYEKLLKSCYEAYRKCSEDFVAYLQSMRTDESINEMAAQRLIMDSVKAKVGAALFRLDELTKKTDLKSLVQPSGRSTTQANNPRSPRVLSRKGSPKRAPS
;
A
#
# COMPACT_ATOMS: atom_id res chain seq x y z
N MET A 1 -64.25 21.19 7.57
CA MET A 1 -63.68 20.68 6.30
C MET A 1 -62.71 21.73 5.77
N SER A 2 -61.52 21.25 5.39
CA SER A 2 -60.45 21.95 4.66
C SER A 2 -59.50 22.86 5.46
N LEU A 3 -58.46 22.23 6.03
CA LEU A 3 -57.17 22.86 6.34
C LEU A 3 -56.42 23.07 5.03
N LYS A 4 -56.16 24.33 4.66
CA LYS A 4 -55.23 24.69 3.57
C LYS A 4 -53.80 24.57 4.10
N LEU A 5 -53.12 23.49 3.73
CA LEU A 5 -51.66 23.35 3.85
C LEU A 5 -51.06 23.62 2.47
N GLU A 6 -50.85 24.88 2.14
CA GLU A 6 -49.94 25.28 1.06
C GLU A 6 -48.55 25.44 1.67
N THR A 7 -47.86 24.32 1.85
CA THR A 7 -46.40 24.33 1.94
C THR A 7 -45.84 24.21 0.54
N GLU A 8 -45.84 25.33 -0.20
CA GLU A 8 -44.91 25.52 -1.30
C GLU A 8 -43.49 25.49 -0.73
N SER A 9 -42.94 24.27 -0.62
CA SER A 9 -41.50 24.08 -0.57
C SER A 9 -40.98 24.59 -1.92
N LYS A 10 -40.61 25.88 -1.95
CA LYS A 10 -39.72 26.44 -2.96
C LYS A 10 -38.41 25.65 -2.87
N ARG A 11 -38.38 24.49 -3.52
CA ARG A 11 -37.14 23.87 -3.96
C ARG A 11 -36.48 24.93 -4.82
N GLU A 12 -35.45 25.56 -4.31
CA GLU A 12 -34.47 26.26 -5.12
C GLU A 12 -34.00 25.27 -6.19
N MET A 13 -34.66 25.30 -7.35
CA MET A 13 -34.16 24.66 -8.55
C MET A 13 -32.86 25.37 -8.84
N THR A 14 -31.77 24.78 -8.38
CA THR A 14 -30.41 25.19 -8.72
C THR A 14 -30.38 25.17 -10.23
N ARG A 15 -30.38 26.34 -10.85
CA ARG A 15 -30.65 26.51 -12.27
C ARG A 15 -29.44 25.97 -13.05
N VAL A 16 -29.45 24.68 -13.32
CA VAL A 16 -28.46 24.01 -14.16
C VAL A 16 -28.59 24.62 -15.56
N ARG A 17 -27.58 25.37 -16.01
CA ARG A 17 -27.57 25.88 -17.38
C ARG A 17 -27.18 24.72 -18.30
N PRO A 18 -27.96 24.43 -19.35
CA PRO A 18 -27.54 23.45 -20.34
C PRO A 18 -26.22 23.93 -20.98
N LEU A 19 -25.23 23.05 -21.04
CA LEU A 19 -23.96 23.34 -21.71
C LEU A 19 -24.20 23.53 -23.21
N SER A 20 -23.45 24.43 -23.85
CA SER A 20 -23.39 24.46 -25.32
C SER A 20 -22.74 23.17 -25.82
N THR A 21 -22.93 22.81 -27.09
CA THR A 21 -22.28 21.62 -27.68
C THR A 21 -20.77 21.61 -27.44
N TYR A 22 -20.10 22.74 -27.67
CA TYR A 22 -18.67 22.90 -27.36
C TYR A 22 -18.36 22.75 -25.86
N GLY A 23 -19.22 23.29 -24.99
CA GLY A 23 -19.07 23.15 -23.54
C GLY A 23 -19.23 21.70 -23.06
N GLN A 24 -20.14 20.94 -23.69
CA GLN A 24 -20.36 19.52 -23.43
C GLN A 24 -19.15 18.70 -23.87
N GLU A 25 -18.61 18.93 -25.06
CA GLU A 25 -17.41 18.24 -25.56
C GLU A 25 -16.20 18.50 -24.65
N LEU A 26 -16.01 19.75 -24.21
CA LEU A 26 -14.94 20.11 -23.29
C LEU A 26 -15.11 19.45 -21.92
N TYR A 27 -16.35 19.37 -21.43
CA TYR A 27 -16.68 18.67 -20.19
C TYR A 27 -16.32 17.19 -20.28
N GLU A 28 -16.85 16.49 -21.28
CA GLU A 28 -16.61 15.05 -21.47
C GLU A 28 -15.13 14.74 -21.66
N SER A 29 -14.41 15.56 -22.44
CA SER A 29 -12.97 15.42 -22.62
C SER A 29 -12.21 15.56 -21.29
N THR A 30 -12.60 16.54 -20.47
CA THR A 30 -11.97 16.79 -19.17
C THR A 30 -12.26 15.67 -18.17
N VAL A 31 -13.52 15.22 -18.08
CA VAL A 31 -13.95 14.06 -17.27
C VAL A 31 -13.14 12.82 -17.67
N ASN A 32 -13.08 12.51 -18.97
CA ASN A 32 -12.33 11.35 -19.47
C ASN A 32 -10.85 11.41 -19.08
N ARG A 33 -10.22 12.58 -19.16
CA ARG A 33 -8.83 12.77 -18.74
C ARG A 33 -8.62 12.48 -17.26
N HIS A 34 -9.52 12.96 -16.39
CA HIS A 34 -9.46 12.64 -14.96
C HIS A 34 -9.64 11.13 -14.71
N LEU A 35 -10.64 10.52 -15.35
CA LEU A 35 -10.95 9.10 -15.18
C LEU A 35 -9.81 8.20 -15.67
N LEU A 36 -9.12 8.55 -16.76
CA LEU A 36 -7.95 7.80 -17.24
C LEU A 36 -6.84 7.80 -16.19
N LYS A 37 -6.47 8.98 -15.67
CA LYS A 37 -5.44 9.10 -14.64
C LYS A 37 -5.81 8.34 -13.36
N ILE A 38 -7.06 8.47 -12.91
CA ILE A 38 -7.55 7.75 -11.73
C ILE A 38 -7.50 6.22 -11.95
N ARG A 39 -7.86 5.76 -13.16
CA ARG A 39 -7.86 4.34 -13.51
C ARG A 39 -6.45 3.75 -13.53
N GLU A 40 -5.47 4.49 -14.04
CA GLU A 40 -4.06 4.06 -14.04
C GLU A 40 -3.56 3.83 -12.61
N ILE A 41 -3.74 4.82 -11.73
CA ILE A 41 -3.33 4.70 -10.32
C ILE A 41 -4.09 3.57 -9.62
N LYS A 42 -5.39 3.40 -9.91
CA LYS A 42 -6.18 2.30 -9.33
C LYS A 42 -5.62 0.93 -9.74
N ARG A 43 -5.15 0.77 -10.97
CA ARG A 43 -4.50 -0.49 -11.41
C ARG A 43 -3.21 -0.76 -10.65
N GLU A 44 -2.42 0.27 -10.38
CA GLU A 44 -1.21 0.15 -9.54
C GLU A 44 -1.56 -0.27 -8.11
N ILE A 45 -2.61 0.34 -7.53
CA ILE A 45 -3.11 -0.06 -6.20
C ILE A 45 -3.58 -1.51 -6.22
N ASP A 46 -4.42 -1.91 -7.18
CA ASP A 46 -4.95 -3.27 -7.26
C ASP A 46 -3.81 -4.29 -7.44
N GLY A 47 -2.81 -4.00 -8.29
CA GLY A 47 -1.61 -4.84 -8.45
C GLY A 47 -0.78 -4.96 -7.17
N CYS A 48 -0.54 -3.84 -6.47
CA CYS A 48 0.15 -3.86 -5.19
C CYS A 48 -0.61 -4.68 -4.13
N ILE A 49 -1.94 -4.58 -4.09
CA ILE A 49 -2.79 -5.37 -3.20
C ILE A 49 -2.69 -6.86 -3.53
N ASP A 50 -2.66 -7.23 -4.81
CA ASP A 50 -2.54 -8.62 -5.22
C ASP A 50 -1.16 -9.21 -4.86
N ASP A 51 -0.08 -8.45 -5.01
CA ASP A 51 1.25 -8.84 -4.52
C ASP A 51 1.27 -9.06 -3.00
N ILE A 52 0.63 -8.17 -2.23
CA ILE A 52 0.48 -8.30 -0.76
C ILE A 52 -0.29 -9.57 -0.39
N LYS A 53 -1.28 -9.98 -1.20
CA LYS A 53 -2.03 -11.22 -0.95
C LYS A 53 -1.19 -12.48 -1.20
N LEU A 54 -0.20 -12.41 -2.10
CA LEU A 54 0.69 -13.51 -2.44
C LEU A 54 1.92 -13.59 -1.53
N LEU A 55 2.17 -12.55 -0.73
CA LEU A 55 3.28 -12.51 0.21
C LEU A 55 3.19 -13.64 1.25
N ASP A 56 4.26 -14.42 1.37
CA ASP A 56 4.36 -15.56 2.29
C ASP A 56 5.13 -15.20 3.58
N LEU A 57 4.85 -15.91 4.67
CA LEU A 57 5.29 -15.64 6.06
C LEU A 57 6.77 -16.01 6.35
N GLY A 58 7.64 -15.96 5.35
CA GLY A 58 9.07 -16.31 5.45
C GLY A 58 9.95 -15.17 6.00
N SER A 59 11.18 -15.46 6.41
CA SER A 59 12.12 -14.47 6.97
C SER A 59 12.55 -13.36 5.99
N THR A 60 12.43 -13.59 4.68
CA THR A 60 12.60 -12.58 3.61
C THR A 60 11.38 -11.66 3.43
N SER A 61 10.27 -11.91 4.14
CA SER A 61 9.01 -11.15 4.02
C SER A 61 9.09 -9.72 4.53
N ARG A 62 9.92 -9.43 5.54
CA ARG A 62 9.85 -8.16 6.26
C ARG A 62 10.33 -6.93 5.46
N PRO A 63 11.51 -6.95 4.80
CA PRO A 63 11.92 -5.84 3.94
C PRO A 63 10.97 -5.61 2.76
N ASN A 64 10.36 -6.69 2.27
CA ASN A 64 9.35 -6.63 1.21
C ASN A 64 8.06 -6.01 1.73
N ALA A 65 7.58 -6.39 2.92
CA ALA A 65 6.37 -5.84 3.54
C ALA A 65 6.46 -4.32 3.73
N ASP A 66 7.58 -3.80 4.25
CA ASP A 66 7.79 -2.36 4.42
C ASP A 66 7.81 -1.61 3.07
N THR A 67 8.34 -2.26 2.03
CA THR A 67 8.38 -1.69 0.68
C THR A 67 6.99 -1.62 0.07
N TYR A 68 6.20 -2.69 0.18
CA TYR A 68 4.81 -2.73 -0.26
C TYR A 68 3.92 -1.75 0.53
N GLU A 69 4.17 -1.58 1.83
CA GLU A 69 3.45 -0.61 2.65
C GLU A 69 3.68 0.82 2.15
N LYS A 70 4.95 1.19 1.91
CA LYS A 70 5.32 2.51 1.39
C LYS A 70 4.76 2.75 0.00
N LEU A 71 4.87 1.76 -0.89
CA LEU A 71 4.34 1.83 -2.25
C LEU A 71 2.82 2.03 -2.23
N LEU A 72 2.09 1.20 -1.49
CA LEU A 72 0.63 1.26 -1.39
C LEU A 72 0.16 2.61 -0.83
N LYS A 73 0.84 3.13 0.21
CA LYS A 73 0.56 4.46 0.76
C LYS A 73 0.79 5.57 -0.27
N SER A 74 1.88 5.49 -1.03
CA SER A 74 2.19 6.46 -2.09
C SER A 74 1.17 6.45 -3.22
N CYS A 75 0.81 5.26 -3.73
CA CYS A 75 -0.23 5.11 -4.75
C CYS A 75 -1.59 5.60 -4.24
N TYR A 76 -1.96 5.28 -2.99
CA TYR A 76 -3.21 5.76 -2.41
C TYR A 76 -3.25 7.28 -2.23
N GLU A 77 -2.14 7.91 -1.83
CA GLU A 77 -2.04 9.37 -1.76
C GLU A 77 -2.21 10.03 -3.14
N ALA A 78 -1.55 9.48 -4.16
CA ALA A 78 -1.70 9.94 -5.54
C ALA A 78 -3.14 9.78 -6.04
N TYR A 79 -3.78 8.64 -5.74
CA TYR A 79 -5.18 8.38 -6.05
C TYR A 79 -6.11 9.38 -5.35
N ARG A 80 -5.89 9.64 -4.05
CA ARG A 80 -6.69 10.57 -3.26
C ARG A 80 -6.63 11.96 -3.88
N LYS A 81 -5.42 12.46 -4.14
CA LYS A 81 -5.21 13.79 -4.75
C LYS A 81 -5.88 13.90 -6.12
N CYS A 82 -5.70 12.93 -7.01
CA CYS A 82 -6.33 12.96 -8.33
C CYS A 82 -7.86 12.89 -8.27
N SER A 83 -8.40 12.16 -7.29
CA SER A 83 -9.83 12.06 -7.05
C SER A 83 -10.41 13.34 -6.45
N GLU A 84 -9.70 13.98 -5.52
CA GLU A 84 -10.06 15.28 -4.95
C GLU A 84 -10.06 16.37 -6.03
N ASP A 85 -9.04 16.41 -6.89
CA ASP A 85 -8.97 17.31 -8.05
C ASP A 85 -10.16 17.11 -8.99
N PHE A 86 -10.54 15.85 -9.25
CA PHE A 86 -11.70 15.53 -10.08
C PHE A 86 -13.02 15.96 -9.42
N VAL A 87 -13.19 15.71 -8.12
CA VAL A 87 -14.37 16.17 -7.37
C VAL A 87 -14.47 17.70 -7.36
N ALA A 88 -13.35 18.40 -7.21
CA ALA A 88 -13.32 19.86 -7.27
C ALA A 88 -13.74 20.38 -8.67
N TYR A 89 -13.28 19.71 -9.73
CA TYR A 89 -13.72 20.01 -11.09
C TYR A 89 -15.23 19.81 -11.26
N LEU A 90 -15.77 18.66 -10.86
CA LEU A 90 -17.21 18.37 -10.95
C LEU A 90 -18.05 19.38 -10.15
N GLN A 91 -17.60 19.74 -8.94
CA GLN A 91 -18.26 20.75 -8.11
C GLN A 91 -18.30 22.14 -8.78
N SER A 92 -17.32 22.47 -9.62
CA SER A 92 -17.28 23.73 -10.35
C SER A 92 -18.26 23.79 -11.52
N MET A 93 -18.62 22.65 -12.12
CA MET A 93 -19.50 22.57 -13.28
C MET A 93 -20.97 22.81 -12.94
N ARG A 94 -21.43 22.35 -11.76
CA ARG A 94 -22.80 22.55 -11.23
C ARG A 94 -23.91 22.09 -12.20
N THR A 95 -23.68 20.98 -12.90
CA THR A 95 -24.69 20.29 -13.72
C THR A 95 -25.21 19.01 -13.04
N ASP A 96 -26.35 18.50 -13.48
CA ASP A 96 -26.91 17.24 -12.95
C ASP A 96 -25.96 16.06 -13.18
N GLU A 97 -25.30 16.00 -14.33
CA GLU A 97 -24.25 15.03 -14.65
C GLU A 97 -23.10 15.13 -13.64
N SER A 98 -22.61 16.35 -13.39
CA SER A 98 -21.49 16.57 -12.47
C SER A 98 -21.84 16.20 -11.02
N ILE A 99 -23.09 16.39 -10.59
CA ILE A 99 -23.56 15.99 -9.25
C ILE A 99 -23.57 14.46 -9.13
N ASN A 100 -24.10 13.77 -10.15
CA ASN A 100 -24.15 12.31 -10.18
C ASN A 100 -22.75 11.69 -10.22
N GLU A 101 -21.86 12.22 -11.06
CA GLU A 101 -20.47 11.79 -11.15
C GLU A 101 -19.71 12.04 -9.84
N MET A 102 -19.95 13.16 -9.17
CA MET A 102 -19.32 13.47 -7.90
C MET A 102 -19.77 12.49 -6.80
N ALA A 103 -21.07 12.19 -6.75
CA ALA A 103 -21.59 11.20 -5.80
C ALA A 103 -20.99 9.81 -6.04
N ALA A 104 -20.93 9.38 -7.31
CA ALA A 104 -20.28 8.13 -7.70
C ALA A 104 -18.80 8.12 -7.32
N GLN A 105 -18.06 9.20 -7.61
CA GLN A 105 -16.63 9.30 -7.31
C GLN A 105 -16.36 9.20 -5.81
N ARG A 106 -17.19 9.83 -4.96
CA ARG A 106 -17.07 9.72 -3.49
C ARG A 106 -17.22 8.28 -3.01
N LEU A 107 -18.23 7.55 -3.51
CA LEU A 107 -18.41 6.13 -3.18
C LEU A 107 -17.21 5.27 -3.61
N ILE A 108 -16.65 5.55 -4.78
CA ILE A 108 -15.46 4.84 -5.27
C ILE A 108 -14.25 5.15 -4.38
N MET A 109 -14.05 6.40 -3.97
CA MET A 109 -12.99 6.79 -3.03
C MET A 109 -13.10 6.03 -1.70
N ASP A 110 -14.29 5.95 -1.12
CA ASP A 110 -14.51 5.20 0.12
C ASP A 110 -14.22 3.70 -0.05
N SER A 111 -14.64 3.11 -1.18
CA SER A 111 -14.34 1.72 -1.51
C SER A 111 -12.82 1.46 -1.64
N VAL A 112 -12.10 2.33 -2.35
CA VAL A 112 -10.64 2.21 -2.49
C VAL A 112 -9.93 2.38 -1.14
N LYS A 113 -10.36 3.35 -0.32
CA LYS A 113 -9.86 3.54 1.03
C LYS A 113 -10.01 2.28 1.89
N ALA A 114 -11.17 1.62 1.83
CA ALA A 114 -11.42 0.38 2.56
C ALA A 114 -10.51 -0.76 2.08
N LYS A 115 -10.34 -0.93 0.77
CA LYS A 115 -9.44 -1.96 0.19
C LYS A 115 -7.99 -1.75 0.59
N VAL A 116 -7.50 -0.51 0.49
CA VAL A 116 -6.15 -0.14 0.92
C VAL A 116 -5.97 -0.40 2.41
N GLY A 117 -6.95 -0.01 3.23
CA GLY A 117 -6.94 -0.29 4.67
C GLY A 117 -6.83 -1.78 5.00
N ALA A 118 -7.57 -2.64 4.30
CA ALA A 118 -7.50 -4.08 4.48
C ALA A 118 -6.12 -4.66 4.10
N ALA A 119 -5.51 -4.17 3.01
CA ALA A 119 -4.18 -4.59 2.59
C ALA A 119 -3.09 -4.14 3.57
N LEU A 120 -3.16 -2.91 4.07
CA LEU A 120 -2.26 -2.41 5.11
C LEU A 120 -2.39 -3.20 6.42
N PHE A 121 -3.63 -3.54 6.81
CA PHE A 121 -3.87 -4.39 7.98
C PHE A 121 -3.22 -5.77 7.81
N ARG A 122 -3.34 -6.39 6.63
CA ARG A 122 -2.68 -7.66 6.33
C ARG A 122 -1.15 -7.55 6.42
N LEU A 123 -0.55 -6.48 5.91
CA LEU A 123 0.89 -6.25 6.04
C LEU A 123 1.33 -6.16 7.51
N ASP A 124 0.58 -5.43 8.33
CA ASP A 124 0.85 -5.32 9.77
C ASP A 124 0.79 -6.69 10.48
N GLU A 125 -0.19 -7.54 10.14
CA GLU A 125 -0.25 -8.91 10.65
C GLU A 125 0.96 -9.77 10.25
N LEU A 126 1.42 -9.66 9.00
CA LEU A 126 2.58 -10.40 8.50
C LEU A 126 3.87 -9.99 9.24
N THR A 127 4.05 -8.69 9.47
CA THR A 127 5.20 -8.15 10.20
C THR A 127 5.21 -8.60 11.65
N LYS A 128 4.06 -8.51 12.36
CA LYS A 128 3.93 -8.97 13.75
C LYS A 128 4.14 -10.47 13.92
N LYS A 129 3.62 -11.30 13.02
CA LYS A 129 3.83 -12.76 13.03
C LYS A 129 5.31 -13.14 12.84
N THR A 130 6.03 -12.38 12.01
CA THR A 130 7.47 -12.60 11.77
C THR A 130 8.29 -12.26 13.01
N ASP A 131 7.95 -11.18 13.72
CA ASP A 131 8.60 -10.80 14.98
C ASP A 131 8.47 -11.90 16.05
N LEU A 132 7.26 -12.45 16.22
CA LEU A 132 7.00 -13.57 17.14
C LEU A 132 7.81 -14.83 16.78
N LYS A 133 7.89 -15.19 15.49
CA LYS A 133 8.70 -16.34 15.05
C LYS A 133 10.20 -16.12 15.28
N SER A 134 10.70 -14.90 15.10
CA SER A 134 12.11 -14.57 15.36
C SER A 134 12.46 -14.62 16.84
N LEU A 135 11.52 -14.29 17.73
CA LEU A 135 11.70 -14.34 19.18
C LEU A 135 11.67 -15.78 19.74
N VAL A 136 10.96 -16.69 19.07
CA VAL A 136 10.75 -18.08 19.52
C VAL A 136 11.82 -19.04 18.99
N GLN A 137 12.76 -18.60 18.15
CA GLN A 137 13.93 -19.43 17.86
C GLN A 137 14.68 -19.71 19.16
N PRO A 138 14.87 -20.99 19.57
CA PRO A 138 15.68 -21.30 20.73
C PRO A 138 17.08 -20.79 20.42
N SER A 139 17.55 -19.85 21.24
CA SER A 139 18.95 -19.48 21.29
C SER A 139 19.74 -20.73 21.62
N GLY A 140 20.20 -21.42 20.57
CA GLY A 140 21.01 -22.61 20.62
C GLY A 140 22.38 -22.23 21.17
N ARG A 141 22.43 -22.08 22.50
CA ARG A 141 23.54 -22.43 23.38
C ARG A 141 24.91 -22.52 22.69
N SER A 142 25.50 -21.36 22.41
CA SER A 142 26.94 -21.28 22.17
C SER A 142 27.62 -21.46 23.51
N THR A 143 27.92 -22.72 23.88
CA THR A 143 28.68 -23.02 25.09
C THR A 143 30.07 -22.42 24.92
N THR A 144 30.35 -21.45 25.78
CA THR A 144 31.65 -20.90 26.07
C THR A 144 32.65 -22.02 26.43
N GLN A 145 33.73 -22.15 25.67
CA GLN A 145 35.02 -22.56 26.24
C GLN A 145 35.99 -21.41 26.04
N ALA A 146 36.16 -20.64 27.11
CA ALA A 146 37.19 -19.63 27.22
C ALA A 146 38.42 -20.23 27.94
N ASN A 147 39.60 -19.87 27.40
CA ASN A 147 40.89 -19.70 28.09
C ASN A 147 41.68 -20.98 28.46
N ASN A 148 42.96 -21.15 28.08
CA ASN A 148 44.04 -20.16 28.11
C ASN A 148 45.22 -20.46 27.14
N PRO A 149 46.07 -19.45 26.85
CA PRO A 149 47.27 -19.55 26.02
C PRO A 149 48.56 -19.72 26.86
N ARG A 150 49.54 -20.46 26.35
CA ARG A 150 50.97 -20.27 26.72
C ARG A 150 51.89 -20.93 25.68
N SER A 151 52.71 -20.10 25.04
CA SER A 151 53.87 -20.48 24.20
C SER A 151 55.15 -20.22 25.03
N PRO A 152 56.39 -20.45 24.55
CA PRO A 152 57.06 -21.70 24.12
C PRO A 152 58.40 -21.95 24.88
N ARG A 153 58.97 -23.18 24.90
CA ARG A 153 60.44 -23.42 24.90
C ARG A 153 60.85 -24.91 24.87
N VAL A 154 61.56 -25.26 23.80
CA VAL A 154 62.84 -26.02 23.70
C VAL A 154 63.17 -27.07 24.78
N LEU A 155 63.42 -28.32 24.34
CA LEU A 155 64.61 -29.09 24.71
C LEU A 155 64.87 -30.29 23.76
N SER A 156 66.04 -30.25 23.14
CA SER A 156 66.70 -31.30 22.38
C SER A 156 66.83 -32.65 23.13
N ARG A 157 66.75 -33.78 22.41
CA ARG A 157 67.91 -34.67 22.15
C ARG A 157 67.55 -35.98 21.41
N LYS A 158 68.34 -36.22 20.35
CA LYS A 158 69.05 -37.45 19.96
C LYS A 158 68.26 -38.76 19.73
N GLY A 159 68.46 -39.33 18.54
CA GLY A 159 68.43 -40.78 18.38
C GLY A 159 68.34 -41.28 16.93
N SER A 160 69.36 -41.08 16.10
CA SER A 160 69.60 -41.96 14.95
C SER A 160 70.22 -43.27 15.47
N PRO A 161 69.92 -44.44 14.87
CA PRO A 161 70.97 -45.06 14.06
C PRO A 161 70.50 -45.88 12.85
N LYS A 162 71.28 -45.73 11.77
CA LYS A 162 71.88 -46.74 10.86
C LYS A 162 71.05 -47.88 10.23
N ARG A 163 71.12 -47.83 8.89
CA ARG A 163 71.57 -48.85 7.91
C ARG A 163 70.59 -49.93 7.41
N ALA A 164 70.49 -49.93 6.07
CA ALA A 164 70.11 -51.02 5.17
C ALA A 164 71.01 -52.27 5.34
N PRO A 165 70.57 -53.44 4.84
CA PRO A 165 70.87 -53.85 3.44
C PRO A 165 69.64 -54.55 2.80
N SER A 166 69.51 -54.91 1.52
CA SER A 166 70.35 -55.09 0.34
C SER A 166 69.50 -54.79 -0.89
#